data_AF-A0A922F116-F1
#
_entry.id   AF-A0A922F116-F1
#
_cell.length_a   1.000
_cell.length_b   1.000
_cell.length_c   1.000
_cell.angle_alpha   90.00
_cell.angle_beta   90.00
_cell.angle_gamma   90.00
#
_symmetry.space_group_name_H-M   'P 1'
#
loop_
_entity.id
_entity.type
_entity.pdbx_description
1 polymer ?
#
loop_
_entity_poly.entity_id
_entity_poly.type
_entity_poly.pdbx_seq_one_letter_code
_entity_poly.pdbx_strand_id
1 'polypeptide(L)'
;MDGAQEELERRSKFLNGLIQKKKAIEQHDRLNVRVRACDMPLPLQNCAFRCARDQLDSMPGKLDSKRLALALKKLIGQIAVEKNFDWNKER
;
A
#
# COMPACT_ATOMS: atom_id res chain seq x y z
N MET A 1 5.72 -38.92 27.71
CA MET A 1 6.07 -37.49 27.63
C MET A 1 5.78 -36.90 26.24
N ASP A 2 5.63 -37.72 25.20
CA ASP A 2 5.32 -37.30 23.81
C ASP A 2 3.98 -36.57 23.57
N GLY A 3 2.88 -36.98 24.20
CA GLY A 3 1.56 -36.42 23.89
C GLY A 3 1.43 -34.91 24.17
N ALA A 4 2.14 -34.41 25.18
CA ALA A 4 2.15 -32.99 25.51
C ALA A 4 2.92 -32.16 24.46
N GLN A 5 3.94 -32.75 23.84
CA GLN A 5 4.77 -32.10 22.82
C GLN A 5 4.04 -32.04 21.47
N GLU A 6 3.37 -33.13 21.09
CA GLU A 6 2.56 -33.19 19.87
C GLU A 6 1.39 -32.19 19.90
N GLU A 7 0.72 -32.07 21.05
CA GLU A 7 -0.34 -31.08 21.23
C GLU A 7 0.21 -29.64 21.20
N LEU A 8 1.41 -29.40 21.74
CA LEU A 8 2.07 -28.10 21.66
C LEU A 8 2.42 -27.74 20.21
N GLU A 9 2.91 -28.70 19.43
CA GLU A 9 3.19 -28.51 18.00
C GLU A 9 1.91 -28.23 17.20
N ARG A 10 0.81 -28.93 17.47
CA ARG A 10 -0.50 -28.65 16.87
C ARG A 10 -0.97 -27.24 17.18
N ARG A 11 -0.93 -26.85 18.45
CA ARG A 11 -1.31 -25.50 18.90
C ARG A 11 -0.41 -24.44 18.27
N SER A 12 0.90 -24.68 18.20
CA SER A 12 1.86 -23.76 17.58
C SER A 12 1.59 -23.56 16.08
N LYS A 13 1.30 -24.63 15.34
CA LYS A 13 0.94 -24.54 13.91
C LYS A 13 -0.37 -23.78 13.70
N PHE A 14 -1.38 -24.04 14.53
CA PHE A 14 -2.66 -23.34 14.47
C PHE A 14 -2.50 -21.84 14.73
N LEU A 15 -1.74 -21.48 15.78
CA LEU A 15 -1.48 -20.10 16.15
C LEU A 15 -0.68 -19.36 15.07
N ASN A 16 0.34 -20.00 14.50
CA ASN A 16 1.09 -19.46 13.36
C ASN A 16 0.20 -19.23 12.13
N GLY A 17 -0.71 -20.15 11.82
CA GLY A 17 -1.68 -19.99 10.73
C GLY A 17 -2.63 -18.80 10.94
N LEU A 18 -3.09 -18.58 12.18
CA LEU A 18 -3.89 -17.42 12.54
C LEU A 18 -3.10 -16.11 12.41
N ILE A 19 -1.85 -16.10 12.87
CA ILE A 19 -0.96 -14.93 12.75
C ILE A 19 -0.70 -14.61 11.28
N GLN A 20 -0.40 -15.61 10.44
CA GLN A 20 -0.18 -15.39 9.01
C GLN A 20 -1.43 -14.85 8.32
N LYS A 21 -2.62 -15.40 8.61
CA LYS A 21 -3.88 -14.86 8.10
C LYS A 21 -4.11 -13.41 8.53
N LYS A 22 -3.91 -13.09 9.82
CA LYS A 22 -4.07 -11.73 10.33
C LYS A 22 -3.07 -10.76 9.71
N LYS A 23 -1.81 -11.18 9.54
CA LYS A 23 -0.76 -10.38 8.90
C LYS A 23 -1.07 -10.13 7.42
N ALA A 24 -1.60 -11.13 6.71
CA ALA A 24 -2.06 -10.96 5.34
C ALA A 24 -3.23 -9.96 5.26
N ILE A 25 -4.18 -10.02 6.19
CA ILE A 25 -5.32 -9.08 6.26
C ILE A 25 -4.84 -7.67 6.59
N GLU A 26 -3.93 -7.49 7.55
CA GLU A 26 -3.40 -6.17 7.94
C GLU A 26 -2.51 -5.55 6.83
N GLN A 27 -1.77 -6.39 6.11
CA GLN A 27 -1.08 -5.99 4.88
C GLN A 27 -2.08 -5.58 3.79
N HIS A 28 -3.22 -6.26 3.69
CA HIS A 28 -4.26 -5.97 2.71
C HIS A 28 -5.11 -4.74 3.06
N ASP A 29 -5.33 -4.46 4.35
CA ASP A 29 -6.04 -3.27 4.82
C ASP A 29 -5.24 -1.98 4.54
N ARG A 30 -3.90 -2.06 4.63
CA ARG A 30 -2.97 -1.05 4.09
C ARG A 30 -3.03 -0.88 2.57
N LEU A 31 -3.70 -1.79 1.85
CA LEU A 31 -3.80 -1.86 0.39
C LEU A 31 -5.24 -1.63 -0.11
N ASN A 32 -6.15 -1.05 0.69
CA ASN A 32 -7.51 -0.71 0.25
C ASN A 32 -7.56 0.44 -0.79
N VAL A 33 -6.60 0.50 -1.70
CA VAL A 33 -6.61 1.38 -2.87
C VAL A 33 -7.27 0.63 -4.02
N ARG A 34 -8.52 0.98 -4.32
CA ARG A 34 -9.26 0.45 -5.48
C ARG A 34 -9.40 1.53 -6.54
N VAL A 35 -8.78 1.30 -7.69
CA VAL A 35 -8.91 2.19 -8.86
C VAL A 35 -10.33 2.08 -9.40
N ARG A 36 -11.03 3.22 -9.51
CA ARG A 36 -12.37 3.28 -10.12
C ARG A 36 -12.32 3.66 -11.60
N ALA A 37 -11.35 4.49 -11.97
CA ALA A 37 -11.04 4.89 -13.33
C ALA A 37 -9.59 5.35 -13.36
N CYS A 38 -8.87 5.13 -14.47
CA CYS A 38 -7.52 5.63 -14.65
C CYS A 38 -7.14 5.67 -16.13
N ASP A 39 -6.78 6.85 -16.62
CA ASP A 39 -6.19 7.07 -17.94
C ASP A 39 -4.65 7.10 -17.91
N MET A 40 -4.03 6.84 -16.74
CA MET A 40 -2.58 6.76 -16.60
C MET A 40 -2.10 5.32 -16.85
N PRO A 41 -0.95 5.10 -17.51
CA PRO A 41 -0.43 3.77 -17.75
C PRO A 41 -0.01 3.10 -16.43
N LEU A 42 -0.12 1.77 -16.38
CA LEU A 42 0.24 0.91 -15.23
C LEU A 42 1.57 1.26 -14.52
N PRO A 43 2.71 1.50 -15.22
CA PRO A 43 3.94 1.91 -14.56
C PRO A 43 3.81 3.23 -13.80
N LEU A 44 3.05 4.19 -14.33
CA LEU A 44 2.80 5.49 -13.70
C LEU A 44 1.86 5.35 -12.50
N GLN A 45 0.84 4.49 -12.62
CA GLN A 45 -0.05 4.17 -11.51
C GLN A 45 0.74 3.58 -10.33
N ASN A 46 1.61 2.60 -10.58
CA ASN A 46 2.45 1.99 -9.55
C ASN A 46 3.36 3.00 -8.86
N CYS A 47 3.97 3.91 -9.63
CA CYS A 47 4.75 5.03 -9.07
C CYS A 47 3.86 5.95 -8.21
N ALA A 48 2.69 6.36 -8.70
CA ALA A 48 1.77 7.22 -7.98
C ALA A 48 1.31 6.59 -6.65
N PHE A 49 0.95 5.29 -6.65
CA PHE A 49 0.57 4.58 -5.42
C PHE A 49 1.72 4.47 -4.43
N ARG A 50 2.92 4.10 -4.89
CA ARG A 50 4.11 4.02 -4.03
C ARG A 50 4.42 5.36 -3.39
N CYS A 51 4.41 6.43 -4.16
CA CYS A 51 4.72 7.76 -3.65
C CYS A 51 3.62 8.31 -2.73
N ALA A 52 2.35 8.04 -3.02
CA ALA A 52 1.26 8.39 -2.10
C ALA A 52 1.40 7.67 -0.76
N ARG A 53 1.81 6.39 -0.78
CA ARG A 53 2.08 5.61 0.42
C ARG A 53 3.27 6.16 1.21
N ASP A 54 4.35 6.51 0.54
CA ASP A 54 5.55 7.08 1.18
C ASP A 54 5.24 8.40 1.91
N GLN A 55 4.38 9.24 1.31
CA GLN A 55 3.88 10.45 1.95
C GLN A 55 2.98 10.17 3.17
N LEU A 56 2.15 9.13 3.10
CA LEU A 56 1.32 8.72 4.24
C LEU A 56 2.17 8.14 5.38
N ASP A 57 3.19 7.34 5.08
CA ASP A 57 4.10 6.76 6.07
C ASP A 57 4.96 7.84 6.74
N SER A 58 5.37 8.87 5.97
CA SER A 58 6.10 10.05 6.46
C SER A 58 5.26 11.00 7.33
N MET A 59 3.94 10.80 7.44
CA MET A 59 3.03 11.61 8.25
C MET A 59 2.44 10.79 9.42
N PRO A 60 3.24 10.50 10.47
CA PRO A 60 2.72 9.83 11.66
C PRO A 60 1.84 10.80 12.46
N GLY A 61 0.53 10.55 12.52
CA GLY A 61 -0.40 11.32 13.36
C GLY A 61 -1.78 11.57 12.76
N LYS A 62 -2.49 12.58 13.27
CA LYS A 62 -3.82 12.96 12.79
C LYS A 62 -3.70 13.54 11.38
N LEU A 63 -4.18 12.79 10.39
CA LEU A 63 -4.02 13.10 8.97
C LEU A 63 -4.65 14.45 8.60
N ASP A 64 -3.83 15.42 8.19
CA ASP A 64 -4.33 16.70 7.67
C ASP A 64 -4.60 16.59 6.18
N SER A 65 -5.87 16.54 5.80
CA SER A 65 -6.29 16.32 4.42
C SER A 65 -5.79 17.41 3.46
N LYS A 66 -5.62 18.66 3.91
CA LYS A 66 -5.16 19.78 3.07
C LYS A 66 -3.67 19.63 2.75
N ARG A 67 -2.85 19.32 3.75
CA ARG A 67 -1.41 19.07 3.59
C ARG A 67 -1.17 17.84 2.73
N LEU A 68 -1.94 16.77 2.94
CA LEU A 68 -1.88 15.59 2.09
C LEU A 68 -2.21 15.92 0.63
N ALA A 69 -3.31 16.64 0.38
CA ALA A 69 -3.71 17.02 -0.97
C ALA A 69 -2.63 17.87 -1.68
N LEU A 70 -2.01 18.82 -0.96
CA LEU A 70 -0.93 19.64 -1.49
C LEU A 70 0.32 18.81 -1.81
N ALA A 71 0.70 17.89 -0.92
CA ALA A 71 1.83 16.98 -1.13
C ALA A 71 1.62 16.07 -2.34
N LEU A 72 0.45 15.42 -2.42
CA LEU A 72 0.07 14.56 -3.55
C LEU A 72 0.03 15.34 -4.88
N LYS A 73 -0.52 16.56 -4.89
CA LYS A 73 -0.55 17.41 -6.10
C LYS A 73 0.85 17.72 -6.63
N LYS A 74 1.77 18.12 -5.74
CA LYS A 74 3.17 18.39 -6.11
C LYS A 74 3.85 17.14 -6.66
N LEU A 75 3.61 16.02 -6.00
CA LEU A 75 4.23 14.75 -6.28
C LEU A 75 3.76 14.16 -7.63
N ILE A 76 2.48 14.26 -7.97
CA ILE A 76 1.96 13.91 -9.30
C ILE A 76 2.61 14.79 -10.38
N GLY A 77 2.78 16.08 -10.12
CA GLY A 77 3.50 16.98 -11.02
C GLY A 77 4.95 16.56 -11.26
N GLN A 78 5.66 16.13 -10.21
CA GLN A 78 7.02 15.60 -10.32
C GLN A 78 7.09 14.28 -11.08
N ILE A 79 6.17 13.35 -10.83
CA ILE A 79 6.13 12.05 -11.53
C ILE A 79 5.99 12.26 -13.06
N ALA A 80 5.17 13.22 -13.49
CA ALA A 80 4.99 13.53 -14.91
C ALA A 80 6.27 14.10 -15.55
N VAL A 81 6.98 14.98 -14.83
CA VAL A 81 8.24 15.59 -15.28
C VAL A 81 9.37 14.57 -15.34
N GLU A 82 9.54 13.75 -14.29
CA GLU A 82 10.63 12.78 -14.18
C GLU A 82 10.52 11.64 -15.20
N LYS A 83 9.30 11.33 -15.66
CA LYS A 83 9.05 10.26 -16.64
C LYS A 83 8.88 10.76 -18.08
N ASN A 84 9.13 12.05 -18.37
CA ASN A 84 8.86 12.65 -19.69
C ASN A 84 7.47 12.25 -20.23
N PHE A 85 6.48 12.20 -19.35
CA PHE A 85 5.17 11.68 -19.69
C PHE A 85 4.33 12.81 -20.31
N ASP A 86 4.13 12.75 -21.62
CA ASP A 86 3.33 13.72 -22.36
C ASP A 86 1.85 13.36 -22.29
N TRP A 87 1.09 14.12 -21.49
CA TRP A 87 -0.35 13.94 -21.29
C TRP A 87 -1.19 14.21 -22.56
N ASN A 88 -0.62 14.81 -23.61
CA ASN A 88 -1.32 15.12 -24.87
C ASN A 88 -1.02 14.13 -25.99
N LYS A 89 -0.09 13.19 -25.80
CA LYS A 89 0.33 12.26 -26.86
C LYS A 89 -0.64 11.10 -27.12
N GLU A 90 -1.59 10.86 -26.21
CA GLU A 90 -2.53 9.72 -26.26
C GLU A 90 -4.00 10.16 -26.13
N ARG A 91 -4.31 11.41 -26.51
CA ARG A 91 -5.66 11.95 -26.62
C ARG A 91 -6.17 11.99 -28.06
#